data_AF-A0A2A5D7R9-F1
#
_entry.id   AF-A0A2A5D7R9-F1
#
_cell.length_a   1.000
_cell.length_b   1.000
_cell.length_c   1.000
_cell.angle_alpha   90.00
_cell.angle_beta   90.00
_cell.angle_gamma   90.00
#
_symmetry.space_group_name_H-M   'P 1'
#
loop_
_entity.id
_entity.type
_entity.pdbx_description
1 polymer ?
#
loop_
_entity_poly.entity_id
_entity_poly.type
_entity_poly.pdbx_seq_one_letter_code
_entity_poly.pdbx_strand_id
1 'polypeptide(L)' 'MKRALLCAAVLAFGSAEASAQMPVGAKAPEIQAKDWFNNPAGTSLAELRGRVVFVEFWATW' A
#
# COMPACT_ATOMS: atom_id res chain seq x y z
N MET A 1 -42.39 6.58 2.87
CA MET A 1 -41.63 6.12 4.05
C MET A 1 -40.63 5.00 3.76
N LYS A 2 -40.95 3.97 2.94
CA LYS A 2 -40.02 2.87 2.62
C LYS A 2 -38.76 3.27 1.81
N ARG A 3 -38.84 4.33 1.00
CA ARG A 3 -37.68 4.83 0.20
C ARG A 3 -36.66 5.62 1.04
N ALA A 4 -37.10 6.24 2.13
CA ALA A 4 -36.21 7.00 3.02
C ALA A 4 -35.32 6.06 3.87
N LEU A 5 -35.82 4.88 4.24
CA LEU A 5 -35.02 3.87 4.93
C LEU A 5 -33.93 3.25 4.04
N LEU A 6 -34.12 3.22 2.71
CA LEU A 6 -33.17 2.59 1.79
C LEU A 6 -31.88 3.41 1.62
N CYS A 7 -31.96 4.74 1.69
CA CYS A 7 -30.77 5.61 1.62
C CYS A 7 -29.95 5.59 2.92
N ALA A 8 -30.60 5.41 4.07
CA ALA A 8 -29.91 5.35 5.36
C ALA A 8 -29.03 4.10 5.51
N ALA A 9 -29.41 2.98 4.89
CA ALA A 9 -28.65 1.73 4.93
C ALA A 9 -27.35 1.78 4.09
N VAL A 10 -27.30 2.61 3.03
CA VAL A 10 -26.12 2.74 2.16
C VAL A 10 -25.06 3.66 2.78
N LEU A 11 -25.47 4.64 3.58
CA LEU A 11 -24.55 5.54 4.29
C LEU A 11 -23.89 4.89 5.52
N ALA A 12 -24.42 3.78 6.03
CA ALA A 12 -23.88 3.07 7.18
C ALA A 12 -22.70 2.12 6.84
N PHE A 13 -22.41 1.90 5.54
CA PHE A 13 -21.20 1.21 5.08
C PHE A 13 -20.06 2.17 4.73
N GLY A 14 -20.11 3.40 5.28
CA GLY A 14 -19.05 4.38 5.18
C GLY A 14 -17.76 3.89 5.86
N SER A 15 -16.80 3.55 5.01
CA SER A 15 -15.35 3.53 5.28
C SER A 15 -14.90 2.77 6.52
N ALA A 16 -14.92 1.44 6.45
CA ALA A 16 -13.84 0.70 7.07
C ALA A 16 -12.56 1.03 6.27
N GLU A 17 -11.74 1.94 6.78
CA GLU A 17 -10.38 2.08 6.29
C GLU A 17 -9.68 0.75 6.58
N ALA A 18 -9.62 -0.12 5.57
CA ALA A 18 -8.82 -1.32 5.62
C ALA A 18 -7.37 -0.87 5.75
N SER A 19 -6.85 -0.86 6.98
CA SER A 19 -5.41 -0.79 7.21
C SER A 19 -4.80 -2.04 6.57
N ALA A 20 -4.29 -1.89 5.35
CA ALA A 20 -3.59 -2.94 4.62
C ALA A 20 -2.17 -3.07 5.19
N GLN A 21 -2.07 -3.39 6.48
CA GLN A 21 -0.79 -3.67 7.10
C GLN A 21 -0.30 -5.04 6.64
N MET A 22 0.89 -5.10 6.05
CA MET A 22 1.47 -6.36 5.62
C MET A 22 1.83 -7.23 6.83
N PRO A 23 1.37 -8.49 6.87
CA PRO A 23 1.81 -9.43 7.89
C PRO A 23 3.31 -9.71 7.79
N VAL A 24 3.97 -9.85 8.94
CA VAL A 24 5.36 -10.30 9.00
C VAL A 24 5.47 -11.71 8.40
N GLY A 25 6.47 -11.93 7.55
CA GLY A 25 6.67 -13.21 6.84
C GLY A 25 5.91 -13.35 5.53
N ALA A 26 4.97 -12.44 5.23
CA ALA A 26 4.37 -12.37 3.90
C ALA A 26 5.41 -11.94 2.85
N LYS A 27 5.22 -12.39 1.60
CA LYS A 27 6.04 -11.94 0.48
C LYS A 27 5.87 -10.43 0.29
N ALA A 28 6.98 -9.69 0.28
CA ALA A 28 6.96 -8.27 -0.04
C ALA A 28 6.36 -8.04 -1.45
N PRO A 29 5.34 -7.17 -1.59
CA PRO A 29 4.81 -6.73 -2.88
C PRO A 29 5.89 -6.07 -3.71
N GLU A 30 5.78 -6.19 -5.03
CA GLU A 30 6.72 -5.52 -5.93
C GLU A 30 6.61 -4.00 -5.82
N ILE A 31 7.75 -3.31 -5.94
CA ILE A 31 7.81 -1.85 -5.94
C ILE A 31 7.75 -1.33 -7.38
N GLN A 32 6.98 -0.26 -7.57
CA GLN A 32 6.88 0.45 -8.84
C GLN A 32 7.11 1.93 -8.55
N ALA A 33 8.21 2.45 -9.09
CA ALA A 33 8.57 3.85 -9.01
C ALA A 33 8.69 4.40 -10.43
N LYS A 34 8.29 5.66 -10.62
CA LYS A 34 8.43 6.32 -11.92
C LYS A 34 9.90 6.59 -12.23
N ASP A 35 10.64 7.05 -11.23
CA ASP A 35 12.02 7.48 -11.35
C ASP A 35 12.83 6.97 -10.14
N TRP A 36 14.11 6.68 -10.37
CA TRP A 36 15.06 6.29 -9.34
C TRP A 36 16.18 7.33 -9.23
N PHE A 37 16.53 7.70 -8.01
CA PHE A 37 17.62 8.63 -7.72
C PHE A 37 18.87 7.87 -7.28
N ASN A 38 20.04 8.49 -7.43
CA ASN A 38 21.35 7.97 -6.99
C ASN A 38 21.83 6.67 -7.67
N ASN A 39 21.21 6.26 -8.79
CA ASN A 39 21.59 5.08 -9.58
C ASN A 39 21.83 3.82 -8.72
N PRO A 40 20.78 3.29 -8.06
CA PRO A 40 20.92 2.18 -7.13
C PRO A 40 21.32 0.89 -7.86
N ALA A 41 21.83 -0.09 -7.10
CA ALA A 41 22.23 -1.40 -7.62
C ALA A 41 21.07 -2.28 -8.14
N GLY A 42 19.82 -1.83 -7.97
CA GLY A 42 18.62 -2.48 -8.48
C GLY A 42 17.40 -1.57 -8.32
N THR A 43 16.42 -1.76 -9.20
CA THR A 43 15.20 -0.92 -9.30
C THR A 43 13.91 -1.71 -9.09
N SER A 44 14.03 -3.01 -8.77
CA SER A 44 12.94 -3.90 -8.37
C SER A 44 13.32 -4.74 -7.17
N LEU A 45 12.35 -5.22 -6.39
CA LEU A 45 12.63 -6.16 -5.29
C LEU A 45 13.10 -7.52 -5.79
N ALA A 46 12.75 -7.90 -7.01
CA ALA A 46 13.24 -9.12 -7.66
C ALA A 46 14.77 -9.07 -7.87
N GLU A 47 15.29 -7.98 -8.42
CA GLU A 47 16.73 -7.76 -8.61
C GLU A 47 17.50 -7.72 -7.28
N LEU A 48 16.83 -7.32 -6.19
CA LEU A 48 17.45 -7.16 -4.87
C LEU A 48 17.42 -8.43 -4.01
N ARG A 49 16.90 -9.55 -4.50
CA ARG A 49 16.90 -10.83 -3.76
C ARG A 49 18.32 -11.27 -3.36
N GLY A 50 18.43 -11.92 -2.20
CA GLY A 50 19.71 -12.28 -1.59
C GLY A 50 20.33 -11.18 -0.73
N ARG A 51 19.71 -9.99 -0.68
CA ARG A 51 20.10 -8.87 0.19
C ARG A 51 19.00 -8.56 1.21
N VAL A 52 19.39 -7.97 2.34
CA VAL A 52 18.45 -7.31 3.25
C VAL A 52 18.16 -5.92 2.69
N VAL A 53 16.88 -5.59 2.51
CA VAL A 53 16.42 -4.32 1.95
C VAL A 53 15.54 -3.63 2.99
N PHE A 54 15.85 -2.36 3.29
CA PHE A 54 15.02 -1.49 4.12
C PHE A 54 14.20 -0.56 3.22
N VAL A 55 12.88 -0.58 3.38
CA VAL A 55 11.94 0.24 2.61
C VAL A 55 11.36 1.30 3.53
N GLU A 56 11.64 2.56 3.21
CA GLU A 56 11.21 3.72 3.99
C GLU A 56 10.32 4.62 3.12
N PHE A 57 9.10 4.89 3.60
CA PHE A 57 8.24 5.92 3.03
C PHE A 57 8.55 7.24 3.72
N TRP A 58 8.95 8.25 2.96
CA TRP A 58 9.33 9.56 3.51
C TRP A 58 8.85 10.69 2.63
N ALA A 59 8.76 11.88 3.22
CA ALA A 59 8.47 13.13 2.55
C ALA A 59 9.14 14.29 3.29
N THR A 60 9.36 15.41 2.61
CA THR A 60 10.01 16.60 3.18
C THR A 60 9.06 17.53 3.94
N TRP A 61 7.76 17.20 3.97
CA TRP A 61 6.70 18.06 4.49
C TRP A 61 6.14 17.54 5.81
#